data_AF-A0A5C3P0C5-F1
#
_entry.id   AF-A0A5C3P0C5-F1
#
_cell.length_a   1.000
_cell.length_b   1.000
_cell.length_c   1.000
_cell.angle_alpha   90.00
_cell.angle_beta   90.00
_cell.angle_gamma   90.00
#
_symmetry.space_group_name_H-M   'P 1'
#
loop_
_entity.id
_entity.type
_entity.pdbx_description
1 polymer ?
#
loop_
_entity_poly.entity_id
_entity_poly.type
_entity_poly.pdbx_seq_one_letter_code
_entity_poly.pdbx_strand_id
1 'polypeptide(L)'
;MPFVQAFKKRMAQFGTHTAFNRTVPFSEVKVLHEILPYLKRTLNLADPEVLSVEEAKSKDLSVLTKALIESAEPGNPAFEYYNV
;
A
#
# COMPACT_ATOMS: atom_id res chain seq x y z
N MET A 1 9.54 -8.46 -23.77
CA MET A 1 8.94 -7.25 -23.17
C MET A 1 8.09 -7.64 -21.96
N PRO A 2 8.70 -7.78 -20.76
CA PRO A 2 7.99 -8.22 -19.54
C PRO A 2 6.83 -7.31 -19.14
N PHE A 3 7.00 -5.98 -19.32
CA PHE A 3 5.98 -4.98 -19.01
C PHE A 3 4.68 -5.18 -19.80
N VAL A 4 4.77 -5.33 -21.13
CA VAL A 4 3.58 -5.46 -22.00
C VAL A 4 2.79 -6.74 -21.68
N GLN A 5 3.48 -7.82 -21.33
CA GLN A 5 2.84 -9.09 -20.95
C GLN A 5 2.11 -8.96 -19.60
N ALA A 6 2.76 -8.38 -18.59
CA ALA A 6 2.14 -8.13 -17.29
C ALA A 6 0.94 -7.17 -17.41
N PHE A 7 1.06 -6.13 -18.24
CA PHE A 7 -0.01 -5.17 -18.47
C PHE A 7 -1.23 -5.81 -19.14
N LYS A 8 -1.02 -6.60 -20.21
CA LYS A 8 -2.10 -7.38 -20.85
C LYS A 8 -2.77 -8.36 -19.88
N LYS A 9 -1.98 -9.02 -19.02
CA LYS A 9 -2.52 -9.89 -17.96
C LYS A 9 -3.40 -9.11 -16.99
N ARG A 10 -2.96 -7.92 -16.54
CA ARG A 10 -3.74 -7.07 -15.63
C ARG A 10 -5.05 -6.59 -16.27
N MET A 11 -5.03 -6.22 -17.55
CA MET A 11 -6.23 -5.85 -18.31
C MET A 11 -7.22 -7.00 -18.40
N ALA A 12 -6.74 -8.23 -18.64
CA ALA A 12 -7.59 -9.41 -18.71
C ALA A 12 -8.22 -9.76 -17.35
N GLN A 13 -7.52 -9.50 -16.24
CA GLN A 13 -7.99 -9.83 -14.88
C GLN A 13 -8.92 -8.79 -14.27
N PHE A 14 -8.63 -7.50 -14.45
CA PHE A 14 -9.30 -6.42 -13.71
C PHE A 14 -9.95 -5.35 -14.61
N GLY A 15 -9.95 -5.59 -15.92
CA GLY A 15 -10.46 -4.66 -16.92
C GLY A 15 -9.46 -3.57 -17.31
N THR A 16 -9.81 -2.86 -18.38
CA THR A 16 -8.97 -1.82 -18.97
C THR A 16 -8.83 -0.63 -18.03
N HIS A 17 -9.92 -0.14 -17.44
CA HIS A 17 -9.93 1.03 -16.56
C HIS A 17 -8.96 0.88 -15.38
N THR A 18 -9.04 -0.23 -14.64
CA THR A 18 -8.15 -0.53 -13.50
C THR A 18 -6.69 -0.67 -13.93
N ALA A 19 -6.44 -1.31 -15.08
CA ALA A 19 -5.08 -1.50 -15.59
C ALA A 19 -4.44 -0.17 -16.04
N PHE A 20 -5.16 0.67 -16.78
CA PHE A 20 -4.64 1.95 -17.28
C PHE A 20 -4.43 2.97 -16.16
N ASN A 21 -5.33 3.02 -15.18
CA ASN A 21 -5.21 3.94 -14.04
C ASN A 21 -4.20 3.45 -12.99
N ARG A 22 -3.56 2.29 -13.19
CA ARG A 22 -2.63 1.66 -12.25
C ARG A 22 -3.23 1.51 -10.83
N THR A 23 -4.55 1.35 -10.72
CA THR A 23 -5.23 1.17 -9.45
C THR A 23 -5.42 -0.31 -9.10
N VAL A 24 -5.90 -0.57 -7.89
CA VAL A 24 -6.40 -1.88 -7.45
C VAL A 24 -7.93 -1.92 -7.55
N PRO A 25 -8.55 -3.11 -7.74
CA PRO A 25 -10.00 -3.23 -7.91
C PRO A 25 -10.79 -3.18 -6.59
N PHE A 26 -10.15 -2.86 -5.46
CA PHE A 26 -10.74 -2.78 -4.14
C PHE A 26 -10.14 -1.62 -3.33
N SER A 27 -10.73 -1.29 -2.19
CA SER A 27 -10.15 -0.29 -1.28
C SER A 27 -9.08 -0.94 -0.42
N GLU A 28 -7.81 -0.68 -0.76
CA GLU A 28 -6.66 -1.24 -0.05
C GLU A 28 -6.61 -0.82 1.42
N VAL A 29 -6.89 0.46 1.70
CA VAL A 29 -6.96 1.00 3.07
C VAL A 29 -7.95 0.22 3.92
N LYS A 30 -9.17 -0.06 3.41
CA LYS A 30 -10.19 -0.81 4.16
C LYS A 30 -9.73 -2.23 4.46
N VAL A 31 -9.21 -2.93 3.45
CA VAL A 31 -8.73 -4.31 3.61
C VAL A 31 -7.58 -4.38 4.61
N LEU A 32 -6.62 -3.45 4.53
CA LEU A 32 -5.50 -3.38 5.47
C LEU A 32 -5.97 -3.14 6.91
N HIS A 33 -6.95 -2.27 7.12
CA HIS A 33 -7.55 -2.06 8.45
C HIS A 33 -8.26 -3.31 8.99
N GLU A 34 -8.96 -4.07 8.14
CA GLU A 34 -9.63 -5.32 8.54
C GLU A 34 -8.64 -6.41 8.96
N ILE A 35 -7.50 -6.53 8.28
CA ILE A 35 -6.48 -7.55 8.59
C ILE A 35 -5.46 -7.10 9.64
N LEU A 36 -5.44 -5.82 10.02
CA LEU A 36 -4.49 -5.25 10.96
C LEU A 36 -4.38 -6.01 12.30
N PRO A 37 -5.47 -6.48 12.93
CA PRO A 37 -5.38 -7.29 14.16
C PRO A 37 -4.61 -8.59 13.96
N TYR A 38 -4.78 -9.23 12.80
CA TYR A 38 -4.05 -10.44 12.44
C TYR A 38 -2.57 -10.15 12.20
N LEU A 39 -2.24 -9.07 11.49
CA LEU A 39 -0.85 -8.63 11.28
C LEU A 39 -0.16 -8.29 12.59
N LYS A 40 -0.85 -7.57 13.49
CA LYS A 40 -0.35 -7.24 14.84
C LYS A 40 0.07 -8.49 15.60
N ARG A 41 -0.78 -9.52 15.61
CA ARG A 41 -0.50 -10.78 16.31
C ARG A 41 0.62 -11.58 15.66
N THR A 42 0.63 -11.65 14.33
CA THR A 42 1.55 -12.51 13.57
C THR A 42 2.96 -11.94 13.52
N LEU A 43 3.08 -10.61 13.42
CA LEU A 43 4.35 -9.89 13.36
C LEU A 43 4.79 -9.35 14.73
N ASN A 44 4.01 -9.60 15.78
CA ASN A 44 4.26 -9.15 17.16
C ASN A 44 4.51 -7.63 17.25
N LEU A 45 3.65 -6.84 16.61
CA LEU A 45 3.75 -5.37 16.59
C LEU A 45 3.06 -4.76 17.82
N ALA A 46 3.67 -3.73 18.41
CA ALA A 46 3.08 -3.03 19.55
C ALA A 46 1.88 -2.16 19.15
N ASP A 47 2.05 -1.29 18.14
CA ASP A 47 1.01 -0.38 17.67
C ASP A 47 1.10 -0.16 16.14
N PRO A 48 0.55 -1.07 15.33
CA PRO A 48 0.54 -0.89 13.88
C PRO A 48 -0.53 0.13 13.46
N GLU A 49 -0.16 1.02 12.53
CA GLU A 49 -1.04 2.02 11.92
C GLU A 49 -1.02 1.88 10.40
N VAL A 50 -2.15 2.12 9.75
CA VAL A 50 -2.26 2.16 8.29
C VAL A 50 -2.66 3.58 7.89
N LEU A 51 -1.86 4.18 7.02
CA LEU A 51 -2.07 5.55 6.54
C LEU A 51 -2.19 5.57 5.03
N SER A 52 -3.07 6.42 4.51
CA SER A 52 -3.00 6.84 3.12
C SER A 52 -1.79 7.75 2.87
N VAL A 53 -1.37 7.86 1.61
CA VAL A 53 -0.25 8.74 1.23
C VAL A 53 -0.56 10.20 1.59
N GLU A 54 -1.82 10.61 1.44
CA GLU A 54 -2.31 11.94 1.78
C GLU A 54 -2.21 12.21 3.29
N GLU A 55 -2.65 11.26 4.13
CA GLU A 55 -2.52 11.36 5.59
C GLU A 55 -1.06 11.35 6.04
N ALA A 56 -0.23 10.47 5.46
CA ALA A 56 1.19 10.37 5.76
C ALA A 56 1.95 11.67 5.42
N LYS A 57 1.58 12.37 4.35
CA LYS A 57 2.15 13.67 3.98
C LYS A 57 1.79 14.80 4.95
N SER A 58 0.65 14.67 5.63
CA SER A 58 0.21 15.65 6.63
C SER A 58 0.82 15.43 8.02
N LYS A 59 1.31 14.22 8.31
CA LYS A 59 2.05 13.93 9.53
C LYS A 59 3.47 14.49 9.43
N ASP A 60 4.06 14.81 10.59
CA ASP A 60 5.39 15.38 10.63
C ASP A 60 6.42 14.42 10.01
N LEU A 61 7.19 14.95 9.05
CA LEU A 61 8.13 14.19 8.22
C LEU A 61 9.41 13.82 8.98
N SER A 62 9.51 14.25 10.24
CA SER A 62 10.52 13.82 11.20
C SER A 62 10.28 12.38 11.68
N VAL A 63 9.02 11.96 11.69
CA VAL A 63 8.63 10.60 12.09
C VAL A 63 8.72 9.66 10.89
N LEU A 64 8.19 10.06 9.73
CA LEU A 64 8.12 9.21 8.53
C LEU A 64 9.17 9.56 7.48
N THR A 65 9.78 8.54 6.89
CA THR A 65 10.75 8.73 5.81
C THR A 65 10.05 9.20 4.52
N LYS A 66 10.29 10.45 4.09
CA LYS A 66 9.71 11.02 2.84
C LYS A 66 9.87 10.12 1.61
N ALA A 67 11.05 9.51 1.46
CA ALA A 67 11.33 8.62 0.34
C ALA A 67 10.44 7.36 0.35
N LEU A 68 10.03 6.92 1.54
CA LEU A 68 9.18 5.74 1.73
C LEU A 68 7.74 6.04 1.31
N ILE A 69 7.22 7.21 1.68
CA ILE A 69 5.90 7.70 1.25
C ILE A 69 5.81 7.77 -0.28
N GLU A 70 6.83 8.34 -0.94
CA GLU A 70 6.86 8.48 -2.40
C GLU A 70 7.07 7.14 -3.15
N SER A 71 7.55 6.10 -2.45
CA SER A 71 7.74 4.77 -3.02
C SER A 71 6.47 3.89 -3.01
N ALA A 72 5.47 4.28 -2.24
CA ALA A 72 4.22 3.52 -2.13
C ALA A 72 3.39 3.64 -3.42
N GLU A 73 2.99 2.49 -3.99
CA GLU A 73 2.11 2.44 -5.16
C GLU A 73 0.88 1.56 -4.86
N PRO A 74 -0.28 1.76 -5.51
CA PRO A 74 -1.45 0.91 -5.33
C PRO A 74 -1.15 -0.58 -5.59
N GLY A 75 -1.37 -1.42 -4.58
CA GLY A 75 -1.02 -2.85 -4.59
C GLY A 75 0.45 -3.16 -4.27
N ASN A 76 1.25 -2.16 -3.92
CA ASN A 76 2.60 -2.27 -3.39
C ASN A 76 2.82 -1.22 -2.26
N PRO A 77 2.27 -1.47 -1.06
CA PRO A 77 2.39 -0.56 0.08
C PRO A 77 3.82 -0.53 0.62
N ALA A 78 4.19 0.59 1.23
CA ALA A 78 5.46 0.76 1.91
C ALA A 78 5.30 0.56 3.43
N PHE A 79 6.36 0.07 4.10
CA PHE A 79 6.33 -0.25 5.53
C PHE A 79 7.52 0.39 6.24
N GLU A 80 7.25 1.05 7.37
CA GLU A 80 8.27 1.62 8.24
C GLU A 80 8.09 1.04 9.65
N TYR A 81 9.20 0.58 10.24
CA TYR A 81 9.20 -0.05 11.56
C TYR A 81 10.10 0.74 12.50
N TYR A 82 9.66 0.86 13.74
CA TYR A 82 10.42 1.49 14.81
C TYR A 82 10.50 0.54 15.98
N ASN A 83 11.63 0.59 16.69
CA ASN A 83 11.77 -0.11 17.96
C ASN A 83 11.03 0.70 19.03
N VAL A 84 10.36 -0.03 19.92
CA VAL A 84 9.70 0.49 21.13
C VAL A 84 10.40 -0.01 22.37
#